data_AF-A0AAW7X6Q0-F1
#
_entry.id   AF-A0AAW7X6Q0-F1
#
_cell.length_a   1.000
_cell.length_b   1.000
_cell.length_c   1.000
_cell.angle_alpha   90.00
_cell.angle_beta   90.00
_cell.angle_gamma   90.00
#
_symmetry.space_group_name_H-M   'P 1'
#
loop_
_entity.id
_entity.type
_entity.pdbx_description
1 polymer ?
#
loop_
_entity_poly.entity_id
_entity_poly.type
_entity_poly.pdbx_seq_one_letter_code
_entity_poly.pdbx_strand_id
1 'polypeptide(L)'
;MKENTLVLQYQDFGPEAMAGELLGPERWPWAKEHYSTPQQFDIHVVVYRDVKLETVKKAYPVDEHSNQDYRYIEYTTAIQWHEDQLSKFTDQLSKDEGDKDYAFFFIRELYKNVLKIERALRK
;
A
#
# COMPACT_ATOMS: atom_id res chain seq x y z
N MET A 1 12.45 16.42 -3.33
CA MET A 1 11.19 15.69 -3.04
C MET A 1 11.22 14.26 -3.57
N LYS A 2 11.55 14.01 -4.85
CA LYS A 2 11.59 12.65 -5.42
C LYS A 2 12.42 11.62 -4.63
N GLU A 3 13.46 12.05 -3.90
CA GLU A 3 14.32 11.16 -3.09
C GLU A 3 13.72 10.80 -1.72
N ASN A 4 12.70 11.51 -1.25
CA ASN A 4 12.08 11.33 0.07
C ASN A 4 10.68 10.74 0.00
N THR A 5 10.19 10.44 -1.20
CA THR A 5 8.84 9.91 -1.44
C THR A 5 8.87 8.85 -2.54
N LEU A 6 8.13 7.78 -2.35
CA LEU A 6 7.87 6.76 -3.36
C LEU A 6 6.37 6.65 -3.58
N VAL A 7 5.95 6.69 -4.85
CA VAL A 7 4.56 6.44 -5.23
C VAL A 7 4.42 4.96 -5.60
N LEU A 8 3.49 4.29 -4.93
CA LEU A 8 3.12 2.90 -5.14
C LEU A 8 1.65 2.82 -5.58
N GLN A 9 1.27 1.68 -6.12
CA GLN A 9 -0.13 1.34 -6.34
C GLN A 9 -0.73 0.77 -5.05
N TYR A 10 -2.05 0.90 -4.85
CA TYR A 10 -2.74 0.28 -3.71
C TYR A 10 -2.39 -1.22 -3.58
N GLN A 11 -2.35 -1.93 -4.71
CA GLN A 11 -2.08 -3.36 -4.78
C GLN A 11 -0.61 -3.73 -4.49
N ASP A 12 0.30 -2.76 -4.41
CA ASP A 12 1.65 -3.01 -3.85
C ASP A 12 1.58 -3.34 -2.34
N PHE A 13 0.46 -3.03 -1.67
CA PHE A 13 0.16 -3.50 -0.31
C PHE A 13 -0.76 -4.73 -0.33
N GLY A 14 -1.00 -5.32 -1.51
CA GLY A 14 -1.87 -6.48 -1.76
C GLY A 14 -3.37 -6.17 -1.76
N PRO A 15 -4.24 -7.20 -1.68
CA PRO A 15 -5.68 -7.05 -1.87
C PRO A 15 -6.33 -6.24 -0.74
N GLU A 16 -7.49 -5.64 -1.00
CA GLU A 16 -8.26 -4.87 0.01
C GLU A 16 -8.45 -5.63 1.33
N ALA A 17 -8.71 -6.94 1.28
CA ALA A 17 -8.87 -7.77 2.48
C ALA A 17 -7.64 -7.78 3.41
N MET A 18 -6.47 -7.41 2.89
CA MET A 18 -5.21 -7.31 3.62
C MET A 18 -4.79 -5.84 3.84
N ALA A 19 -4.81 -5.03 2.78
CA ALA A 19 -4.34 -3.64 2.80
C ALA A 19 -5.35 -2.68 3.42
N GLY A 20 -6.64 -3.04 3.45
CA GLY A 20 -7.74 -2.17 3.83
C GLY A 20 -7.69 -1.65 5.25
N GLU A 21 -7.09 -2.41 6.18
CA GLU A 21 -6.87 -1.94 7.56
C GLU A 21 -5.90 -0.75 7.61
N LEU A 22 -4.86 -0.76 6.76
CA LEU A 22 -3.84 0.28 6.72
C LEU A 22 -4.24 1.46 5.84
N LEU A 23 -4.72 1.14 4.63
CA LEU A 23 -4.95 2.10 3.57
C LEU A 23 -6.41 2.55 3.49
N GLY A 24 -7.34 1.85 4.13
CA GLY A 24 -8.77 1.99 3.88
C GLY A 24 -9.22 1.26 2.60
N PRO A 25 -10.51 1.34 2.25
CA PRO A 25 -11.10 0.60 1.12
C PRO A 25 -10.43 0.89 -0.23
N GLU A 26 -10.39 -0.08 -1.14
CA GLU A 26 -9.84 0.09 -2.51
C GLU A 26 -10.85 0.81 -3.44
N ARG A 27 -11.39 1.93 -2.95
CA ARG A 27 -12.27 2.83 -3.71
C ARG A 27 -12.03 4.28 -3.31
N TRP A 28 -12.37 5.21 -4.20
CA TRP A 28 -12.32 6.63 -3.88
C TRP A 28 -13.30 7.00 -2.76
N PRO A 29 -12.90 7.85 -1.80
CA PRO A 29 -13.79 8.29 -0.72
C PRO A 29 -15.07 9.00 -1.19
N TRP A 30 -15.03 9.64 -2.37
CA TRP A 30 -16.16 10.36 -2.97
C TRP A 30 -17.00 9.51 -3.93
N ALA A 31 -16.66 8.24 -4.13
CA ALA A 31 -17.47 7.35 -4.97
C ALA A 31 -18.84 7.11 -4.31
N LYS A 32 -19.89 7.76 -4.85
CA LYS A 32 -21.27 7.70 -4.33
C LYS A 32 -22.14 6.63 -4.99
N GLU A 33 -21.69 6.08 -6.10
CA GLU A 33 -22.52 5.22 -6.94
C GLU A 33 -22.23 3.73 -6.71
N HIS A 34 -23.29 2.94 -6.79
CA HIS A 34 -23.16 1.51 -7.01
C HIS A 34 -22.87 1.30 -8.49
N TYR A 35 -21.65 0.90 -8.79
CA TYR A 35 -21.27 0.57 -10.15
C TYR A 35 -21.86 -0.79 -10.53
N SER A 36 -22.51 -0.84 -11.70
CA SER A 36 -23.11 -2.07 -12.25
C SER A 36 -22.08 -3.12 -12.66
N THR A 37 -20.80 -2.73 -12.72
CA THR A 37 -19.65 -3.57 -13.05
C THR A 37 -18.50 -3.27 -12.10
N PRO A 38 -17.59 -4.24 -11.86
CA PRO A 38 -16.38 -4.00 -11.07
C PRO A 38 -15.62 -2.79 -11.63
N GLN A 39 -15.33 -1.82 -10.76
CA GLN A 39 -14.50 -0.67 -11.12
C GLN A 39 -13.10 -0.86 -10.61
N GLN A 40 -12.14 -0.36 -11.38
CA GLN A 40 -10.78 -0.17 -10.92
C GLN A 40 -10.61 1.29 -10.55
N PHE A 41 -10.33 1.56 -9.28
CA PHE A 41 -10.06 2.91 -8.80
C PHE A 41 -8.55 3.16 -8.85
N ASP A 42 -8.15 4.25 -9.49
CA ASP A 42 -6.75 4.66 -9.54
C ASP A 42 -6.36 5.29 -8.18
N ILE A 43 -5.75 4.47 -7.33
CA ILE A 43 -5.39 4.83 -5.96
C ILE A 43 -3.89 4.64 -5.79
N HIS A 44 -3.23 5.75 -5.48
CA HIS A 44 -1.80 5.81 -5.29
C HIS A 44 -1.46 5.90 -3.80
N VAL A 45 -0.42 5.20 -3.36
CA VAL A 45 0.09 5.26 -2.00
C VAL A 45 1.45 5.92 -2.01
N VAL A 46 1.54 7.09 -1.39
CA VAL A 46 2.79 7.84 -1.22
C VAL A 46 3.42 7.42 0.10
N VAL A 47 4.48 6.62 -0.01
CA VAL A 47 5.37 6.32 1.11
C VAL A 47 6.36 7.46 1.23
N TYR A 48 6.45 8.10 2.39
CA TYR A 48 7.34 9.24 2.59
C TYR A 48 8.29 9.06 3.79
N ARG A 49 9.48 9.64 3.69
CA ARG A 49 10.53 9.57 4.70
C ARG A 49 11.21 10.93 4.85
N ASP A 50 11.45 11.36 6.08
CA ASP A 50 12.22 12.58 6.38
C ASP A 50 11.70 13.86 5.68
N VAL A 51 10.38 13.93 5.49
CA VAL A 51 9.67 15.08 4.92
C VAL A 51 8.35 15.24 5.64
N LYS A 52 7.91 16.49 5.83
CA LYS A 52 6.64 16.79 6.49
C LYS A 52 5.46 16.37 5.61
N LEU A 53 4.46 15.73 6.21
CA LEU A 53 3.21 15.34 5.53
C LEU A 53 2.57 16.48 4.72
N GLU A 54 2.54 17.70 5.27
CA GLU A 54 2.00 18.87 4.57
C GLU A 54 2.74 19.22 3.28
N THR A 55 4.03 18.90 3.20
CA THR A 55 4.80 19.06 1.95
C THR A 55 4.46 17.95 0.96
N VAL A 56 4.24 16.73 1.44
CA VAL A 56 3.83 15.58 0.62
C VAL A 56 2.44 15.81 0.03
N LYS A 57 1.47 16.25 0.83
CA LYS A 57 0.10 16.58 0.38
C LYS A 57 0.05 17.67 -0.68
N LYS A 58 0.95 18.65 -0.62
CA LYS A 58 1.07 19.69 -1.66
C LYS A 58 1.64 19.13 -2.97
N ALA A 59 2.50 18.11 -2.88
CA ALA A 59 3.12 17.48 -4.04
C ALA A 59 2.22 16.45 -4.72
N TYR A 60 1.41 15.76 -3.93
CA TYR A 60 0.53 14.66 -4.34
C TYR A 60 -0.88 14.92 -3.81
N PRO A 61 -1.60 15.94 -4.29
CA PRO A 61 -2.89 16.33 -3.75
C PRO A 61 -3.99 15.30 -4.05
N VAL A 62 -4.92 15.11 -3.10
CA VAL A 62 -6.17 14.41 -3.37
C VAL A 62 -7.13 15.37 -4.09
N ASP A 63 -7.62 14.98 -5.25
CA ASP A 63 -8.53 15.79 -6.05
C ASP A 63 -9.63 14.93 -6.70
N GLU A 64 -10.86 15.14 -6.26
CA GLU A 64 -12.05 14.47 -6.79
C GLU A 64 -12.29 14.83 -8.27
N HIS A 65 -12.01 16.06 -8.68
CA HIS A 65 -12.31 16.51 -10.05
C HIS A 65 -11.44 15.83 -11.10
N SER A 66 -10.21 15.48 -10.72
CA SER A 66 -9.25 14.79 -11.58
C SER A 66 -9.08 13.31 -11.22
N ASN A 67 -9.91 12.77 -10.33
CA ASN A 67 -9.87 11.38 -9.86
C ASN A 67 -8.50 10.95 -9.31
N GLN A 68 -7.87 11.85 -8.55
CA GLN A 68 -6.58 11.62 -7.90
C GLN A 68 -6.77 11.26 -6.44
N ASP A 69 -6.62 9.99 -6.08
CA ASP A 69 -6.57 9.52 -4.68
C ASP A 69 -5.13 9.16 -4.30
N TYR A 70 -4.47 10.07 -3.59
CA TYR A 70 -3.19 9.82 -2.94
C TYR A 70 -3.38 9.58 -1.45
N ARG A 71 -2.96 8.39 -1.01
CA ARG A 71 -2.89 8.01 0.40
C ARG A 71 -1.47 8.17 0.89
N TYR A 72 -1.30 8.62 2.12
CA TYR A 72 0.02 8.97 2.64
C TYR A 72 0.38 8.06 3.80
N ILE A 73 1.57 7.49 3.75
CA ILE A 73 2.08 6.61 4.81
C ILE A 73 3.55 6.92 5.10
N GLU A 74 3.90 6.98 6.38
CA GLU A 74 5.30 7.10 6.77
C GLU A 74 6.06 5.83 6.44
N TYR A 75 7.31 5.98 5.99
CA TYR A 75 8.21 4.88 5.66
C TYR A 75 8.29 3.85 6.78
N THR A 76 8.44 4.27 8.04
CA THR A 76 8.51 3.35 9.19
C THR A 76 7.22 2.55 9.36
N THR A 77 6.06 3.19 9.22
CA THR A 77 4.75 2.51 9.26
C THR A 77 4.59 1.54 8.09
N ALA A 78 5.00 1.93 6.88
CA ALA A 78 4.93 1.07 5.70
C ALA A 78 5.80 -0.18 5.86
N ILE A 79 7.05 -0.02 6.33
CA ILE A 79 7.96 -1.14 6.56
C ILE A 79 7.43 -2.05 7.66
N GLN A 80 7.05 -1.50 8.83
CA GLN A 80 6.51 -2.28 9.94
C GLN A 80 5.29 -3.10 9.50
N TRP A 81 4.37 -2.49 8.76
CA TRP A 81 3.19 -3.19 8.28
C TRP A 81 3.57 -4.36 7.36
N HIS A 82 4.52 -4.19 6.44
CA HIS A 82 4.96 -5.28 5.57
C HIS A 82 5.64 -6.41 6.37
N GLU A 83 6.46 -6.06 7.36
CA GLU A 83 7.09 -7.03 8.26
C GLU A 83 6.06 -7.83 9.06
N ASP A 84 5.01 -7.16 9.56
CA ASP A 84 3.91 -7.81 10.27
C ASP A 84 3.16 -8.79 9.35
N GLN A 85 2.88 -8.41 8.10
CA GLN A 85 2.24 -9.31 7.13
C GLN A 85 3.14 -10.50 6.76
N LEU A 86 4.44 -10.25 6.52
CA LEU A 86 5.41 -11.31 6.26
C LEU A 86 5.48 -12.31 7.40
N SER A 87 5.49 -11.82 8.65
CA SER A 87 5.47 -12.65 9.84
C SER A 87 4.20 -13.51 9.90
N LYS A 88 3.01 -12.91 9.68
CA LYS A 88 1.73 -13.63 9.66
C LYS A 88 1.71 -14.78 8.65
N PHE A 89 2.12 -14.53 7.40
CA PHE A 89 2.12 -15.57 6.38
C PHE A 89 3.22 -16.63 6.61
N THR A 90 4.37 -16.23 7.15
CA THR A 90 5.44 -17.17 7.49
C THR A 90 5.00 -18.10 8.62
N ASP A 91 4.30 -17.56 9.62
CA ASP A 91 3.72 -18.34 10.71
C ASP A 91 2.68 -19.33 10.21
N GLN A 92 1.78 -18.91 9.31
CA GLN A 92 0.80 -19.80 8.66
C GLN A 92 1.47 -20.96 7.92
N LEU A 93 2.51 -20.67 7.12
CA LEU A 93 3.29 -21.70 6.45
C LEU A 93 3.96 -22.66 7.43
N SER A 94 4.51 -22.15 8.54
CA SER A 94 5.20 -22.96 9.56
C SER A 94 4.25 -23.92 10.28
N LYS A 95 2.97 -23.54 10.43
CA LYS A 95 1.94 -24.31 11.12
C LYS A 95 1.13 -25.22 10.20
N ASP A 96 1.42 -25.21 8.90
CA ASP A 96 0.62 -25.92 7.89
C ASP A 96 -0.87 -25.50 7.89
N GLU A 97 -1.11 -24.19 8.07
CA GLU A 97 -2.46 -23.61 8.13
C GLU A 97 -2.78 -22.84 6.84
N GLY A 98 -4.00 -23.01 6.35
CA GLY A 98 -4.52 -22.27 5.19
C GLY A 98 -4.00 -22.75 3.84
N ASP A 99 -4.07 -21.86 2.84
CA ASP A 99 -3.59 -22.13 1.49
C ASP A 99 -2.10 -21.76 1.37
N LYS A 100 -1.25 -22.78 1.22
CA LYS A 100 0.21 -22.60 1.12
C LYS A 100 0.63 -21.84 -0.12
N ASP A 101 -0.01 -22.09 -1.26
CA ASP A 101 0.34 -21.42 -2.52
C ASP A 101 0.01 -19.93 -2.42
N TYR A 102 -1.13 -19.60 -1.79
CA TYR A 102 -1.50 -18.24 -1.44
C TYR A 102 -0.46 -17.59 -0.52
N ALA A 103 -0.08 -18.26 0.58
CA ALA A 103 0.90 -17.71 1.52
C ALA A 103 2.27 -17.50 0.88
N PHE A 104 2.77 -18.45 0.08
CA PHE A 104 4.04 -18.31 -0.67
C PHE A 104 3.99 -17.14 -1.66
N PHE A 105 2.88 -16.98 -2.38
CA PHE A 105 2.69 -15.86 -3.30
C PHE A 105 2.81 -14.53 -2.56
N PHE A 106 2.08 -14.35 -1.47
CA PHE A 106 2.10 -13.08 -0.73
C PHE A 106 3.42 -12.80 -0.04
N ILE A 107 4.10 -13.81 0.53
CA ILE A 107 5.45 -13.62 1.07
C ILE A 107 6.39 -13.08 -0.01
N ARG A 108 6.35 -13.66 -1.21
CA ARG A 108 7.20 -13.22 -2.33
C ARG A 108 6.91 -11.78 -2.73
N GLU A 109 5.64 -11.42 -2.89
CA GLU A 109 5.26 -10.07 -3.32
C GLU A 109 5.53 -9.02 -2.23
N LEU A 110 5.19 -9.31 -0.97
CA LEU A 110 5.51 -8.44 0.17
C LEU A 110 7.01 -8.18 0.28
N TYR A 111 7.85 -9.22 0.13
CA TYR A 111 9.30 -9.06 0.20
C TYR A 111 9.83 -8.18 -0.95
N LYS A 112 9.32 -8.36 -2.17
CA LYS A 112 9.67 -7.48 -3.30
C LYS A 112 9.30 -6.03 -3.02
N ASN A 113 8.13 -5.79 -2.42
CA ASN A 113 7.64 -4.45 -2.16
C ASN A 113 8.40 -3.77 -1.01
N VAL A 114 8.80 -4.51 0.03
CA VAL A 114 9.75 -4.03 1.04
C VAL A 114 11.06 -3.61 0.38
N LEU A 115 11.65 -4.45 -0.49
CA LEU A 115 12.88 -4.11 -1.20
C LEU A 115 12.73 -2.88 -2.09
N LYS A 116 11.56 -2.70 -2.73
CA LYS A 116 11.24 -1.52 -3.55
C LYS A 116 11.23 -0.25 -2.70
N ILE A 117 10.54 -0.27 -1.55
CA ILE A 117 10.47 0.84 -0.61
C ILE A 117 11.85 1.17 -0.05
N GLU A 118 12.54 0.14 0.46
CA GLU A 118 13.89 0.26 0.99
C GLU A 118 14.84 0.88 -0.03
N ARG A 119 14.91 0.36 -1.26
CA ARG A 119 15.83 0.90 -2.28
C ARG A 119 15.53 2.34 -2.68
N ALA A 120 14.26 2.72 -2.73
CA ALA A 120 13.86 4.05 -3.14
C ALA A 120 14.09 5.11 -2.04
N LEU A 121 13.94 4.71 -0.78
CA LEU A 121 13.99 5.60 0.38
C LEU A 121 15.17 5.30 1.32
N ARG A 122 16.15 4.53 0.84
CA ARG A 122 17.41 4.28 1.54
C ARG A 122 18.19 5.59 1.59
N LYS A 123 18.59 5.95 2.80
CA LYS A 123 19.56 7.01 3.05
C LYS A 123 20.98 6.49 2.93
#